data_AF-A0A8T6PGR6-F1
#
_entry.id   AF-A0A8T6PGR6-F1
#
_cell.length_a   1.000
_cell.length_b   1.000
_cell.length_c   1.000
_cell.angle_alpha   90.00
_cell.angle_beta   90.00
_cell.angle_gamma   90.00
#
_symmetry.space_group_name_H-M   'P 1'
#
loop_
_entity.id
_entity.type
_entity.pdbx_description
1 polymer ?
#
loop_
_entity_poly.entity_id
_entity_poly.type
_entity_poly.pdbx_seq_one_letter_code
_entity_poly.pdbx_strand_id
1 'polypeptide(L)'
;MTVHLPQPEYRDAPRPRHWSRQSQPIAPAEILVDRLQNGWILGKVVKCQRYEYGPGRSVNIYHFTLTSNGETTQIPVHSNPVVRRLIHENNLQIVPLD
;
A
#
# COMPACT_ATOMS: atom_id res chain seq x y z
N MET A 1 -18.99 -48.48 10.70
CA MET A 1 -19.65 -47.20 10.37
C MET A 1 -18.69 -46.08 10.74
N THR A 2 -17.99 -45.51 9.76
CA THR A 2 -17.08 -44.39 9.99
C THR A 2 -17.85 -43.10 9.73
N VAL A 3 -18.04 -42.29 10.77
CA VAL A 3 -18.69 -40.97 10.65
C VAL A 3 -17.68 -40.03 9.99
N HIS A 4 -17.97 -39.62 8.75
CA HIS A 4 -17.18 -38.62 8.06
C HIS A 4 -17.64 -37.24 8.57
N LEU A 5 -16.88 -36.65 9.49
CA LEU A 5 -17.08 -35.26 9.89
C LEU A 5 -16.72 -34.37 8.69
N PRO A 6 -17.58 -33.42 8.27
CA PRO A 6 -17.23 -32.49 7.22
C PRO A 6 -16.03 -31.65 7.69
N GLN A 7 -14.99 -31.59 6.85
CA GLN A 7 -13.83 -30.76 7.14
C GLN A 7 -14.23 -29.29 7.12
N PRO A 8 -13.76 -28.46 8.08
CA PRO A 8 -14.02 -27.03 8.04
C PRO A 8 -13.39 -26.46 6.77
N GLU A 9 -14.24 -25.95 5.90
CA GLU A 9 -13.89 -25.15 4.74
C GLU A 9 -13.08 -23.92 5.20
N TYR A 10 -11.76 -24.05 5.17
CA TYR A 10 -10.78 -22.99 5.44
C TYR A 10 -10.88 -21.94 4.31
N ARG A 11 -11.91 -21.10 4.34
CA ARG A 11 -12.02 -19.88 3.53
C ARG A 11 -11.18 -18.77 4.18
N ASP A 12 -9.87 -18.97 4.25
CA ASP A 12 -8.91 -17.93 4.63
C ASP A 12 -8.49 -17.11 3.42
N ALA A 13 -9.46 -16.44 2.79
CA ALA A 13 -9.11 -15.23 2.06
C ALA A 13 -8.80 -14.17 3.15
N PRO A 14 -7.56 -13.64 3.24
CA PRO A 14 -7.25 -12.63 4.24
C PRO A 14 -8.20 -11.45 4.05
N ARG A 15 -8.96 -11.13 5.11
CA ARG A 15 -9.88 -9.98 5.06
C ARG A 15 -9.06 -8.71 4.83
N PRO A 16 -9.53 -7.79 3.97
CA PRO A 16 -8.84 -6.53 3.75
C PRO A 16 -8.67 -5.82 5.10
N ARG A 17 -7.43 -5.48 5.42
CA ARG A 17 -7.09 -4.85 6.68
C ARG A 17 -7.62 -3.42 6.67
N HIS A 18 -8.47 -3.06 7.62
CA HIS A 18 -8.90 -1.68 7.78
C HIS A 18 -7.71 -0.81 8.20
N TRP A 19 -7.51 0.31 7.51
CA TRP A 19 -6.47 1.28 7.82
C TRP A 19 -7.08 2.67 7.95
N SER A 20 -6.69 3.40 8.99
CA SER A 20 -6.99 4.81 9.17
C SER A 20 -5.69 5.59 9.36
N ARG A 21 -5.59 6.74 8.70
CA ARG A 21 -4.44 7.64 8.85
C ARG A 21 -4.26 8.13 10.28
N GLN A 22 -5.35 8.24 11.05
CA GLN A 22 -5.32 8.74 12.42
C GLN A 22 -4.64 7.76 13.39
N SER A 23 -4.93 6.45 13.26
CA SER A 23 -4.34 5.43 14.13
C SER A 23 -2.99 4.93 13.62
N GLN A 24 -2.81 4.88 12.30
CA GLN A 24 -1.56 4.44 11.69
C GLN A 24 -1.17 5.44 10.57
N PRO A 25 -0.35 6.46 10.86
CA PRO A 25 -0.06 7.54 9.91
C PRO A 25 0.58 7.08 8.60
N ILE A 26 1.27 5.94 8.60
CA ILE A 26 1.94 5.35 7.43
C ILE A 26 1.32 3.98 7.15
N ALA A 27 0.75 3.81 5.96
CA ALA A 27 0.07 2.59 5.58
C ALA A 27 1.07 1.48 5.20
N PRO A 28 0.71 0.20 5.43
CA PRO A 28 1.39 -0.92 4.80
C PRO A 28 1.01 -1.00 3.30
N ALA A 29 1.81 -1.72 2.51
CA ALA A 29 1.64 -1.75 1.05
C ALA A 29 0.32 -2.41 0.62
N GLU A 30 -0.19 -3.34 1.41
CA GLU A 30 -1.46 -4.04 1.17
C GLU A 30 -2.64 -3.08 1.05
N ILE A 31 -2.61 -1.95 1.77
CA ILE A 31 -3.67 -0.92 1.67
C ILE A 31 -3.65 -0.24 0.31
N LEU A 32 -2.45 0.06 -0.21
CA LEU A 32 -2.30 0.64 -1.54
C LEU A 32 -2.79 -0.33 -2.61
N VAL A 33 -2.37 -1.61 -2.51
CA VAL A 33 -2.77 -2.65 -3.46
C VAL A 33 -4.28 -2.86 -3.44
N ASP A 34 -4.88 -2.97 -2.25
CA ASP A 34 -6.33 -3.11 -2.08
C ASP A 34 -7.09 -1.94 -2.73
N ARG A 35 -6.66 -0.69 -2.51
CA ARG A 35 -7.31 0.46 -3.16
C ARG A 35 -7.24 0.39 -4.69
N LEU A 36 -6.09 0.03 -5.24
CA LEU A 36 -5.92 -0.11 -6.69
C LEU A 36 -6.80 -1.22 -7.27
N GLN A 37 -6.94 -2.33 -6.55
CA GLN A 37 -7.86 -3.42 -6.93
C GLN A 37 -9.33 -2.98 -6.87
N ASN A 38 -9.67 -2.07 -5.96
CA ASN A 38 -11.00 -1.46 -5.83
C ASN A 38 -11.21 -0.24 -6.75
N GLY A 39 -10.44 -0.14 -7.84
CA GLY A 39 -10.68 0.85 -8.90
C GLY A 39 -10.12 2.25 -8.63
N TRP A 40 -9.31 2.44 -7.58
CA TRP A 40 -8.58 3.69 -7.42
C TRP A 40 -7.49 3.80 -8.48
N ILE A 41 -7.35 4.99 -9.06
CA ILE A 41 -6.38 5.28 -10.11
C ILE A 41 -5.16 5.96 -9.47
N LEU A 42 -3.98 5.47 -9.83
CA LEU A 42 -2.72 6.01 -9.32
C LEU A 42 -2.28 7.25 -10.10
N GLY A 43 -1.90 8.32 -9.39
CA GLY A 43 -1.27 9.48 -9.99
C GLY A 43 0.12 9.17 -10.54
N LYS A 44 0.55 9.88 -11.59
CA LYS A 44 1.85 9.68 -12.24
C LYS A 44 3.06 10.16 -11.43
N VAL A 45 2.82 11.02 -10.44
CA VAL A 45 3.86 11.56 -9.55
C VAL A 45 3.66 11.01 -8.15
N VAL A 46 4.74 10.51 -7.55
CA VAL A 46 4.80 10.06 -6.15
C VAL A 46 5.82 10.90 -5.39
N LYS A 47 5.41 11.45 -4.25
CA LYS A 47 6.33 12.22 -3.40
C LYS A 47 7.09 11.27 -2.46
N CYS A 48 8.39 11.46 -2.30
CA CYS A 48 9.24 10.61 -1.48
C CYS A 48 9.81 11.42 -0.32
N GLN A 49 9.47 11.01 0.90
CA GLN A 49 10.07 11.52 2.12
C GLN A 49 11.13 10.53 2.61
N ARG A 50 12.38 10.99 2.71
CA ARG A 50 13.51 10.17 3.11
C ARG A 50 13.94 10.52 4.53
N TYR A 51 14.05 9.50 5.37
CA TYR A 51 14.56 9.60 6.73
C TYR A 51 15.91 8.91 6.82
N GLU A 52 16.95 9.65 7.19
CA GLU A 52 18.30 9.13 7.43
C GLU A 52 18.45 8.71 8.90
N TYR A 53 18.97 7.51 9.14
CA TYR A 53 19.25 6.97 10.48
C TYR A 53 20.73 6.67 10.70
N GLY A 54 21.60 7.21 9.85
CA GLY A 54 23.05 7.00 9.87
C GLY A 54 23.58 6.42 8.55
N PRO A 55 24.89 6.13 8.49
CA PRO A 55 25.57 5.77 7.25
C PRO A 55 24.90 4.57 6.56
N GLY A 56 24.36 4.80 5.35
CA GLY A 56 23.73 3.78 4.52
C GLY A 56 22.37 3.27 5.01
N ARG A 57 21.80 3.84 6.08
CA ARG A 57 20.49 3.43 6.62
C ARG A 57 19.49 4.54 6.43
N SER A 58 18.60 4.34 5.48
CA SER A 58 17.53 5.28 5.16
C SER A 58 16.19 4.56 5.02
N VAL A 59 15.12 5.21 5.46
CA VAL A 59 13.75 4.76 5.18
C VAL A 59 13.08 5.77 4.26
N ASN A 60 12.49 5.27 3.18
CA ASN A 60 11.67 6.08 2.29
C ASN A 60 10.19 5.84 2.59
N ILE A 61 9.44 6.93 2.67
CA ILE A 61 7.97 6.93 2.70
C ILE A 61 7.50 7.55 1.40
N TYR A 62 6.70 6.81 0.65
CA TYR A 62 6.13 7.26 -0.60
C TYR A 62 4.69 7.72 -0.37
N HIS A 63 4.38 8.95 -0.74
CA HIS A 63 3.05 9.55 -0.65
C HIS A 63 2.38 9.45 -2.02
N PHE A 64 1.53 8.43 -2.18
CA PHE A 64 0.79 8.17 -3.41
C PHE A 64 -0.47 9.02 -3.45
N THR A 65 -0.71 9.70 -4.57
CA THR A 65 -2.01 10.33 -4.85
C THR A 65 -2.88 9.34 -5.59
N LEU A 66 -4.08 9.06 -5.05
CA LEU A 66 -5.06 8.19 -5.67
C LEU A 66 -6.35 8.96 -5.93
N THR A 67 -7.01 8.65 -7.06
CA THR A 67 -8.29 9.25 -7.42
C THR A 67 -9.32 8.17 -7.72
N SER A 68 -10.53 8.31 -7.20
CA SER A 68 -11.67 7.43 -7.49
C SER A 68 -12.98 8.21 -7.35
N ASN A 69 -13.91 8.09 -8.30
CA ASN A 69 -15.23 8.75 -8.27
C ASN A 69 -15.19 10.26 -7.95
N GLY A 70 -14.18 10.97 -8.47
CA GLY A 70 -13.98 12.41 -8.20
C GLY A 70 -13.35 12.73 -6.84
N GLU A 71 -13.19 11.76 -5.95
CA GLU A 71 -12.43 11.90 -4.70
C GLU A 71 -10.94 11.72 -4.98
N THR A 72 -10.11 12.57 -4.38
CA THR A 72 -8.66 12.42 -4.38
C THR A 72 -8.14 12.31 -2.96
N THR A 73 -7.23 11.36 -2.75
CA THR A 73 -6.64 11.10 -1.44
C THR A 73 -5.15 10.86 -1.57
N GLN A 74 -4.42 11.10 -0.49
CA GLN A 74 -2.99 10.79 -0.40
C GLN A 74 -2.74 9.70 0.64
N ILE A 75 -1.98 8.68 0.25
CA ILE A 75 -1.62 7.55 1.11
C ILE A 75 -0.09 7.48 1.24
N PRO A 76 0.45 7.74 2.44
CA PRO A 76 1.85 7.49 2.76
C PRO A 76 2.05 6.00 2.97
N VAL A 77 3.05 5.42 2.32
CA VAL A 77 3.32 3.99 2.36
C VAL A 77 4.81 3.76 2.58
N HIS A 78 5.14 2.83 3.47
CA HIS A 78 6.52 2.42 3.68
C HIS A 78 7.11 1.82 2.39
N SER A 79 8.33 2.21 2.05
CA SER A 79 9.09 1.52 0.99
C SER A 79 9.26 0.04 1.34
N ASN A 80 8.79 -0.83 0.46
CA ASN A 80 9.09 -2.26 0.47
C ASN A 80 9.21 -2.78 -0.98
N PRO A 81 9.56 -4.05 -1.23
CA PRO A 81 9.68 -4.58 -2.58
C PRO A 81 8.43 -4.44 -3.44
N VAL A 82 7.24 -4.61 -2.86
CA VAL A 82 5.95 -4.45 -3.56
C VAL A 82 5.77 -3.02 -4.04
N VAL A 83 6.01 -2.03 -3.17
CA VAL A 83 5.89 -0.61 -3.50
C VAL A 83 6.90 -0.18 -4.56
N ARG A 84 8.15 -0.66 -4.47
CA ARG A 84 9.19 -0.38 -5.47
C ARG A 84 8.84 -0.96 -6.83
N ARG A 85 8.32 -2.19 -6.86
CA ARG A 85 7.84 -2.84 -8.07
C ARG A 85 6.69 -2.05 -8.69
N LEU A 86 5.73 -1.63 -7.88
CA LEU A 86 4.58 -0.83 -8.34
C LEU A 86 5.02 0.49 -8.97
N ILE A 87 5.94 1.20 -8.33
CA ILE A 87 6.53 2.44 -8.85
C ILE A 87 7.18 2.21 -10.23
N HIS A 88 7.96 1.14 -10.34
CA HIS A 88 8.67 0.79 -11.58
C HIS A 88 7.70 0.36 -12.69
N GLU A 89 6.79 -0.57 -12.44
CA GLU A 89 5.84 -1.10 -13.44
C GLU A 89 4.88 -0.03 -13.96
N ASN A 90 4.54 0.96 -13.14
CA ASN A 90 3.66 2.07 -13.55
C ASN A 90 4.44 3.28 -14.08
N ASN A 91 5.77 3.20 -14.14
CA ASN A 91 6.69 4.26 -14.56
C ASN A 91 6.40 5.59 -13.87
N LEU A 92 6.31 5.58 -12.54
CA LEU A 92 5.97 6.77 -11.76
C LEU A 92 7.19 7.69 -11.61
N GLN A 93 6.94 8.99 -11.73
CA GLN A 93 7.92 10.00 -11.42
C GLN A 93 8.01 10.16 -9.91
N ILE A 94 9.18 9.84 -9.34
CA ILE A 94 9.47 10.09 -7.93
C ILE A 94 10.00 11.53 -7.81
N VAL A 95 9.38 12.32 -6.95
CA VAL A 95 9.85 13.66 -6.57
C VAL A 95 10.09 13.71 -5.06
N PRO A 96 11.03 14.51 -4.54
CA PRO A 96 11.16 14.72 -3.11
C PRO A 96 9.88 15.31 -2.51
N LEU A 97 9.57 14.96 -1.26
CA LEU A 97 8.59 15.68 -0.46
C LEU A 97 9.34 16.79 0.30
N ASP A 98 9.08 18.04 -0.07
CA ASP A 98 9.56 19.23 0.65
C ASP A 98 9.03 19.30 2.11
#